data_AF-A0A831M0F6-F1
#
_entry.id   AF-A0A831M0F6-F1
#
_cell.length_a   1.000
_cell.length_b   1.000
_cell.length_c   1.000
_cell.angle_alpha   90.00
_cell.angle_beta   90.00
_cell.angle_gamma   90.00
#
_symmetry.space_group_name_H-M   'P 1'
#
loop_
_entity.id
_entity.type
_entity.pdbx_description
1 polymer ?
#
loop_
_entity_poly.entity_id
_entity_poly.type
_entity_poly.pdbx_seq_one_letter_code
_entity_poly.pdbx_strand_id
1 'polypeptide(L)'
;MALMRRTLLAALLGTIPLMSQAANYSAERVTEDGIEVLVLRDTRAKTEVRIAPKVGNNAYSMKVNGQEIFFFPHKSVGEWAARPGMVGNPFLAPWANRIDGEAYWVGGKKYLLNPGLGSYRKDGNGLPIHGLIVYANDWAVTSLKAADGAGAEATSRLVHHREAERAAQFPFAHTIEMTYRLK
;
A
#
# COMPACT_ATOMS: atom_id res chain seq x y z
N MET A 1 24.27 79.80 -20.92
CA MET A 1 23.88 78.45 -21.37
C MET A 1 24.01 77.49 -20.18
N ALA A 2 22.91 77.23 -19.47
CA ALA A 2 22.90 76.32 -18.32
C ALA A 2 22.56 74.90 -18.78
N LEU A 3 23.40 73.93 -18.47
CA LEU A 3 23.24 72.52 -18.86
C LEU A 3 22.56 71.76 -17.69
N MET A 4 21.27 71.44 -17.86
CA MET A 4 20.51 70.57 -16.95
C MET A 4 21.01 69.12 -17.05
N ARG A 5 21.62 68.60 -15.98
CA ARG A 5 21.87 67.15 -15.84
C ARG A 5 20.62 66.47 -15.30
N ARG A 6 19.99 65.63 -16.13
CA ARG A 6 18.92 64.70 -15.71
C ARG A 6 19.56 63.45 -15.11
N THR A 7 19.37 63.24 -13.81
CA THR A 7 19.70 61.98 -13.12
C THR A 7 18.57 60.97 -13.36
N LEU A 8 18.86 59.89 -14.08
CA LEU A 8 17.99 58.72 -14.20
C LEU A 8 18.19 57.84 -12.96
N LEU A 9 17.15 57.69 -12.14
CA LEU A 9 17.10 56.66 -11.10
C LEU A 9 16.72 55.33 -11.75
N ALA A 10 17.65 54.39 -11.81
CA ALA A 10 17.36 53.00 -12.18
C ALA A 10 16.76 52.28 -10.96
N ALA A 11 15.49 51.88 -11.04
CA ALA A 11 14.86 51.03 -10.04
C ALA A 11 15.37 49.59 -10.19
N LEU A 12 16.18 49.12 -9.23
CA LEU A 12 16.56 47.72 -9.11
C LEU A 12 15.35 46.93 -8.60
N LEU A 13 14.67 46.19 -9.49
CA LEU A 13 13.75 45.13 -9.06
C LEU A 13 14.58 43.95 -8.53
N GLY A 14 14.67 43.84 -7.21
CA GLY A 14 15.24 42.67 -6.55
C GLY A 14 14.33 41.46 -6.72
N THR A 15 14.85 40.37 -7.29
CA THR A 15 14.19 39.07 -7.29
C THR A 15 14.22 38.52 -5.87
N ILE A 16 13.07 38.43 -5.20
CA ILE A 16 12.97 37.71 -3.94
C ILE A 16 13.05 36.22 -4.26
N PRO A 17 14.05 35.48 -3.76
CA PRO A 17 14.07 34.03 -3.92
C PRO A 17 12.85 33.45 -3.19
N LEU A 18 11.96 32.80 -3.94
CA LEU A 18 10.93 31.93 -3.38
C LEU A 18 11.64 30.83 -2.60
N MET A 19 11.69 30.95 -1.27
CA MET A 19 12.08 29.85 -0.41
C MET A 19 11.06 28.72 -0.61
N SER A 20 11.46 27.68 -1.35
CA SER A 20 10.68 26.45 -1.45
C SER A 20 10.59 25.83 -0.06
N GLN A 21 9.39 25.81 0.52
CA GLN A 21 9.14 25.03 1.73
C GLN A 21 9.40 23.56 1.39
N ALA A 22 10.21 22.87 2.20
CA ALA A 22 10.39 21.43 2.03
C ALA A 22 9.04 20.74 2.22
N ALA A 23 8.63 19.89 1.27
CA ALA A 23 7.37 19.18 1.35
C ALA A 23 7.34 18.30 2.61
N ASN A 24 6.26 18.42 3.38
CA ASN A 24 6.07 17.63 4.60
C ASN A 24 5.71 16.18 4.26
N TYR A 25 5.07 15.95 3.13
CA TYR A 25 4.67 14.61 2.69
C TYR A 25 5.35 14.22 1.37
N SER A 26 5.68 12.94 1.23
CA SER A 26 6.09 12.37 -0.04
C SER A 26 5.46 10.99 -0.28
N ALA A 27 5.29 10.66 -1.55
CA ALA A 27 4.78 9.37 -2.01
C ALA A 27 5.58 8.97 -3.24
N GLU A 28 6.28 7.84 -3.18
CA GLU A 28 7.16 7.39 -4.27
C GLU A 28 7.09 5.88 -4.49
N ARG A 29 7.46 5.45 -5.69
CA ARG A 29 7.70 4.04 -6.00
C ARG A 29 9.19 3.79 -5.97
N VAL A 30 9.59 2.73 -5.31
CA VAL A 30 10.97 2.23 -5.31
C VAL A 30 10.98 0.74 -5.60
N THR A 31 12.14 0.23 -5.98
CA THR A 31 12.38 -1.21 -6.10
C THR A 31 13.40 -1.60 -5.05
N GLU A 32 12.99 -2.46 -4.12
CA GLU A 32 13.84 -3.01 -3.04
C GLU A 32 13.87 -4.53 -3.19
N ASP A 33 15.06 -5.15 -3.27
CA ASP A 33 15.23 -6.60 -3.48
C ASP A 33 14.45 -7.18 -4.68
N GLY A 34 14.25 -6.38 -5.73
CA GLY A 34 13.45 -6.77 -6.90
C GLY A 34 11.92 -6.71 -6.71
N ILE A 35 11.45 -6.16 -5.58
CA ILE A 35 10.03 -5.99 -5.26
C ILE A 35 9.64 -4.52 -5.43
N GLU A 36 8.52 -4.24 -6.11
CA GLU A 36 7.92 -2.91 -6.13
C GLU A 36 7.42 -2.56 -4.72
N VAL A 37 7.86 -1.41 -4.20
CA VAL A 37 7.46 -0.88 -2.90
C VAL A 37 6.96 0.54 -3.08
N LEU A 38 5.80 0.83 -2.49
CA LEU A 38 5.29 2.19 -2.36
C LEU A 38 5.73 2.73 -1.01
N VAL A 39 6.32 3.93 -1.00
CA VAL A 39 6.77 4.57 0.23
C VAL A 39 6.01 5.87 0.44
N LEU A 40 5.33 5.97 1.58
CA LEU A 40 4.64 7.17 2.04
C LEU A 40 5.41 7.76 3.22
N ARG A 41 5.69 9.06 3.21
CA ARG A 41 6.39 9.75 4.30
C ARG A 41 5.67 10.98 4.78
N ASP A 42 5.82 11.23 6.07
CA ASP A 42 5.53 12.47 6.77
C ASP A 42 6.81 12.86 7.53
N THR A 43 7.48 13.92 7.07
CA THR A 43 8.74 14.39 7.63
C THR A 43 8.56 15.07 8.98
N ARG A 44 7.39 15.68 9.24
CA ARG A 44 7.08 16.34 10.51
C ARG A 44 6.82 15.32 11.61
N ALA A 45 6.01 14.31 11.33
CA ALA A 45 5.76 13.19 12.24
C ALA A 45 6.88 12.14 12.24
N LYS A 46 7.89 12.31 11.37
CA LYS A 46 9.00 11.37 11.16
C LYS A 46 8.49 9.94 10.95
N THR A 47 7.43 9.82 10.15
CA THR A 47 6.74 8.56 9.88
C THR A 47 6.97 8.15 8.44
N GLU A 48 7.29 6.87 8.23
CA GLU A 48 7.49 6.26 6.91
C GLU A 48 6.71 4.94 6.87
N VAL A 49 5.86 4.75 5.87
CA VAL A 49 5.11 3.51 5.64
C VAL A 49 5.54 2.92 4.30
N ARG A 50 5.89 1.63 4.30
CA ARG A 50 6.19 0.87 3.08
C ARG A 50 5.11 -0.16 2.81
N ILE A 51 4.66 -0.19 1.56
CA ILE A 51 3.61 -1.09 1.08
C ILE A 51 4.16 -1.91 -0.07
N ALA A 52 3.89 -3.21 -0.09
CA ALA A 52 4.25 -4.11 -1.18
C ALA A 52 2.99 -4.52 -1.98
N PRO A 53 2.65 -3.84 -3.08
CA PRO A 53 1.47 -4.16 -3.90
C PRO A 53 1.45 -5.63 -4.32
N LYS A 54 2.62 -6.17 -4.69
CA LYS A 54 2.79 -7.54 -5.20
C LYS A 54 2.79 -8.63 -4.12
N VAL A 55 2.66 -8.25 -2.84
CA VAL A 55 2.57 -9.18 -1.71
C VAL A 55 1.33 -8.81 -0.88
N GLY A 56 0.15 -8.94 -1.49
CA GLY A 56 -1.14 -8.69 -0.86
C GLY A 56 -1.49 -7.21 -0.64
N ASN A 57 -0.79 -6.30 -1.31
CA ASN A 57 -0.87 -4.86 -1.03
C ASN A 57 -0.70 -4.55 0.46
N ASN A 58 0.19 -5.29 1.13
CA ASN A 58 0.39 -5.24 2.57
C ASN A 58 1.34 -4.07 2.93
N ALA A 59 0.91 -3.24 3.88
CA ALA A 59 1.80 -2.31 4.56
C ALA A 59 2.70 -3.09 5.52
N TYR A 60 3.88 -3.48 5.04
CA TYR A 60 4.77 -4.42 5.72
C TYR A 60 5.73 -3.75 6.72
N SER A 61 5.95 -2.44 6.59
CA SER A 61 6.80 -1.65 7.48
C SER A 61 6.16 -0.30 7.77
N MET A 62 6.25 0.13 9.03
CA MET A 62 5.91 1.46 9.49
C MET A 62 6.97 1.89 10.49
N LYS A 63 7.77 2.90 10.12
CA LYS A 63 8.77 3.48 11.01
C LYS A 63 8.29 4.81 11.55
N VAL A 64 8.45 5.03 12.85
CA VAL A 64 8.21 6.31 13.52
C VAL A 64 9.47 6.70 14.27
N ASN A 65 10.01 7.89 14.01
CA ASN A 65 11.31 8.33 14.53
C ASN A 65 12.45 7.35 14.17
N GLY A 66 12.36 6.67 13.02
CA GLY A 66 13.33 5.66 12.58
C GLY A 66 13.18 4.29 13.25
N GLN A 67 12.29 4.13 14.23
CA GLN A 67 12.02 2.84 14.89
C GLN A 67 10.91 2.08 14.15
N GLU A 68 11.16 0.82 13.82
CA GLU A 68 10.16 -0.08 13.22
C GLU A 68 9.06 -0.41 14.23
N ILE A 69 7.80 -0.22 13.82
CA ILE A 69 6.60 -0.47 14.62
C ILE A 69 5.95 -1.78 14.22
N PHE A 70 6.00 -2.12 12.93
CA PHE A 70 5.36 -3.33 12.42
C PHE A 70 6.23 -4.56 12.63
N PHE A 71 5.57 -5.69 12.89
CA PHE A 71 6.25 -6.98 12.99
C PHE A 71 6.80 -7.40 11.62
N PHE A 72 8.12 -7.56 11.54
CA PHE A 72 8.83 -8.00 10.35
C PHE A 72 9.98 -8.96 10.72
N PRO A 73 9.76 -10.29 10.72
CA PRO A 73 10.75 -11.28 11.16
C PRO A 73 11.67 -11.77 10.02
N HIS A 74 11.72 -11.07 8.89
CA HIS A 74 12.54 -11.44 7.73
C HIS A 74 13.74 -10.51 7.61
N LYS A 75 14.79 -10.92 6.88
CA LYS A 75 15.97 -10.07 6.66
C LYS A 75 15.71 -8.97 5.64
N SER A 76 14.78 -9.19 4.72
CA SER A 76 14.55 -8.32 3.57
C SER A 76 13.14 -8.51 2.98
N VAL A 77 12.68 -7.54 2.18
CA VAL A 77 11.37 -7.62 1.51
C VAL A 77 11.37 -8.72 0.44
N GLY A 78 12.51 -8.94 -0.23
CA GLY A 78 12.67 -10.05 -1.18
C GLY A 78 12.57 -11.42 -0.53
N GLU A 79 13.16 -11.62 0.65
CA GLU A 79 13.02 -12.88 1.41
C GLU A 79 11.56 -13.15 1.79
N TRP A 80 10.87 -12.13 2.29
CA TRP A 80 9.46 -12.25 2.65
C TRP A 80 8.57 -12.50 1.42
N ALA A 81 8.79 -11.80 0.31
CA ALA A 81 8.04 -12.00 -0.93
C ALA A 81 8.20 -13.41 -1.51
N ALA A 82 9.40 -14.00 -1.39
CA ALA A 82 9.66 -15.37 -1.85
C ALA A 82 8.96 -16.44 -0.98
N ARG A 83 8.79 -16.17 0.32
CA ARG A 83 8.11 -17.08 1.25
C ARG A 83 7.21 -16.30 2.22
N PRO A 84 6.01 -15.87 1.78
CA PRO A 84 5.16 -14.98 2.56
C PRO A 84 4.69 -15.58 3.88
N GLY A 85 4.94 -14.83 4.96
CA GLY A 85 4.53 -15.13 6.32
C GLY A 85 3.69 -14.01 6.94
N MET A 86 3.43 -14.11 8.24
CA MET A 86 2.77 -13.04 8.99
C MET A 86 3.70 -11.84 9.12
N VAL A 87 3.33 -10.73 8.49
CA VAL A 87 4.11 -9.49 8.43
C VAL A 87 3.16 -8.30 8.40
N GLY A 88 3.53 -7.23 9.11
CA GLY A 88 2.91 -5.91 9.00
C GLY A 88 1.41 -5.90 9.18
N ASN A 89 0.71 -5.26 8.26
CA ASN A 89 -0.73 -5.09 8.27
C ASN A 89 -1.38 -5.75 7.04
N PRO A 90 -1.62 -7.08 7.09
CA PRO A 90 -2.20 -7.82 5.97
C PRO A 90 -3.71 -7.55 5.83
N PHE A 91 -4.19 -7.46 4.60
CA PHE A 91 -5.62 -7.40 4.32
C PHE A 91 -6.20 -8.81 4.12
N LEU A 92 -7.16 -9.17 4.96
CA LEU A 92 -7.73 -10.52 5.02
C LEU A 92 -9.14 -10.52 4.40
N ALA A 93 -9.27 -11.08 3.21
CA ALA A 93 -10.53 -11.12 2.48
C ALA A 93 -10.64 -12.36 1.57
N PRO A 94 -11.85 -12.90 1.34
CA PRO A 94 -13.15 -12.36 1.79
C PRO A 94 -13.54 -12.72 3.23
N TRP A 95 -12.70 -13.46 3.96
CA TRP A 95 -12.91 -13.75 5.38
C TRP A 95 -11.61 -13.56 6.16
N ALA A 96 -11.72 -13.10 7.41
CA ALA A 96 -10.56 -12.78 8.22
C ALA A 96 -10.00 -14.00 8.96
N ASN A 97 -10.83 -14.74 9.70
CA ASN A 97 -10.36 -15.82 10.57
C ASN A 97 -10.76 -17.21 10.03
N ARG A 98 -11.21 -18.13 10.86
CA ARG A 98 -11.53 -19.51 10.44
C ARG A 98 -12.90 -19.59 9.79
N ILE A 99 -13.00 -20.41 8.76
CA ILE A 99 -14.26 -21.00 8.32
C ILE A 99 -14.38 -22.38 8.99
N ASP A 100 -15.57 -22.68 9.50
CA ASP A 100 -15.88 -23.99 10.09
C ASP A 100 -16.04 -25.04 8.97
N GLY A 101 -14.94 -25.74 8.69
CA GLY A 101 -14.82 -26.70 7.59
C GLY A 101 -14.50 -26.05 6.24
N GLU A 102 -14.70 -26.82 5.16
CA GLU A 102 -14.39 -26.41 3.79
C GLU A 102 -15.65 -25.98 3.03
N ALA A 103 -16.56 -25.28 3.73
CA ALA A 103 -17.78 -24.77 3.12
C ALA A 103 -18.32 -23.56 3.87
N TYR A 104 -19.11 -22.75 3.19
CA TYR A 104 -19.85 -21.64 3.78
C TYR A 104 -21.22 -21.51 3.13
N TRP A 105 -22.11 -20.76 3.76
CA TRP A 105 -23.48 -20.56 3.31
C TRP A 105 -23.75 -19.09 3.03
N VAL A 106 -24.43 -18.81 1.92
CA VAL A 106 -24.94 -17.47 1.58
C VAL A 106 -26.35 -17.63 1.05
N GLY A 107 -27.32 -16.96 1.67
CA GLY A 107 -28.72 -16.98 1.22
C GLY A 107 -29.31 -18.40 1.11
N GLY A 108 -28.95 -19.31 2.01
CA GLY A 108 -29.42 -20.70 2.00
C GLY A 108 -28.72 -21.62 0.97
N LYS A 109 -27.79 -21.10 0.17
CA LYS A 109 -26.95 -21.91 -0.74
C LYS A 109 -25.61 -22.24 -0.09
N LYS A 110 -25.23 -23.52 -0.16
CA LYS A 110 -23.91 -24.01 0.26
C LYS A 110 -22.89 -23.78 -0.86
N TYR A 111 -21.74 -23.25 -0.48
CA TYR A 111 -20.56 -23.09 -1.33
C TYR A 111 -19.42 -23.90 -0.74
N LEU A 112 -18.67 -24.60 -1.58
CA LEU A 112 -17.56 -25.45 -1.17
C LEU A 112 -16.23 -24.73 -1.43
N LEU A 113 -15.30 -24.92 -0.51
CA LEU A 113 -13.90 -24.60 -0.71
C LEU A 113 -13.17 -25.84 -1.22
N ASN A 114 -12.33 -25.67 -2.23
CA ASN A 114 -11.51 -26.74 -2.80
C ASN A 114 -10.07 -26.64 -2.27
N PRO A 115 -9.65 -27.46 -1.30
CA PRO A 115 -8.27 -27.46 -0.82
C PRO A 115 -7.24 -27.83 -1.89
N GLY A 116 -7.64 -28.58 -2.93
CA GLY A 116 -6.76 -29.00 -4.02
C GLY A 116 -6.26 -27.87 -4.93
N LEU A 117 -6.87 -26.68 -4.85
CA LEU A 117 -6.40 -25.49 -5.59
C LEU A 117 -5.26 -24.75 -4.88
N GLY A 118 -5.04 -24.98 -3.58
CA GLY A 118 -3.99 -24.28 -2.83
C GLY A 118 -4.16 -22.76 -2.68
N SER A 119 -5.32 -22.21 -3.04
CA SER A 119 -5.58 -20.76 -3.08
C SER A 119 -5.94 -20.12 -1.72
N TYR A 120 -5.94 -20.89 -0.63
CA TYR A 120 -6.07 -20.40 0.74
C TYR A 120 -5.19 -21.20 1.71
N ARG A 121 -4.92 -20.61 2.89
CA ARG A 121 -4.15 -21.25 3.96
C ARG A 121 -5.07 -21.98 4.93
N LYS A 122 -4.51 -23.01 5.57
CA LYS A 122 -5.12 -23.66 6.74
C LYS A 122 -4.40 -23.24 8.01
N ASP A 123 -5.12 -23.17 9.12
CA ASP A 123 -4.54 -22.98 10.44
C ASP A 123 -3.96 -24.30 10.98
N GLY A 124 -3.46 -24.29 12.23
CA GLY A 124 -2.91 -25.48 12.88
C GLY A 124 -3.92 -26.61 13.11
N ASN A 125 -5.21 -26.33 13.03
CA ASN A 125 -6.29 -27.31 13.16
C ASN A 125 -6.85 -27.74 11.79
N GLY A 126 -6.25 -27.29 10.68
CA GLY A 126 -6.69 -27.64 9.33
C GLY A 126 -7.86 -26.82 8.80
N LEU A 127 -8.29 -25.75 9.48
CA LEU A 127 -9.41 -24.91 9.06
C LEU A 127 -8.96 -23.81 8.08
N PRO A 128 -9.72 -23.52 7.00
CA PRO A 128 -9.43 -22.40 6.10
C PRO A 128 -9.34 -21.08 6.87
N ILE A 129 -8.29 -20.30 6.64
CA ILE A 129 -8.00 -19.08 7.39
C ILE A 129 -7.43 -17.97 6.49
N HIS A 130 -7.72 -16.71 6.82
CA HIS A 130 -7.09 -15.52 6.23
C HIS A 130 -7.41 -15.23 4.75
N GLY A 131 -8.49 -15.82 4.22
CA GLY A 131 -9.01 -15.44 2.92
C GLY A 131 -8.18 -15.95 1.74
N LEU A 132 -8.35 -15.26 0.61
CA LEU A 132 -7.85 -15.65 -0.72
C LEU A 132 -6.83 -14.66 -1.29
N ILE A 133 -6.67 -13.48 -0.68
CA ILE A 133 -5.88 -12.38 -1.26
C ILE A 133 -4.76 -11.86 -0.36
N VAL A 134 -4.53 -12.51 0.80
CA VAL A 134 -3.53 -12.08 1.79
C VAL A 134 -2.12 -11.92 1.19
N TYR A 135 -1.78 -12.67 0.14
CA TYR A 135 -0.52 -12.55 -0.61
C TYR A 135 -0.75 -12.43 -2.12
N ALA A 136 -1.91 -11.93 -2.54
CA ALA A 136 -2.21 -11.70 -3.95
C ALA A 136 -1.17 -10.78 -4.60
N ASN A 137 -0.70 -11.14 -5.79
CA ASN A 137 0.31 -10.37 -6.54
C ASN A 137 -0.30 -9.53 -7.68
N ASP A 138 -1.61 -9.57 -7.85
CA ASP A 138 -2.34 -8.95 -8.96
C ASP A 138 -3.02 -7.62 -8.57
N TRP A 139 -2.68 -7.06 -7.40
CA TRP A 139 -3.01 -5.67 -7.09
C TRP A 139 -2.37 -4.71 -8.11
N ALA A 140 -3.17 -3.76 -8.57
CA ALA A 140 -2.76 -2.69 -9.47
C ALA A 140 -2.81 -1.34 -8.74
N VAL A 141 -1.67 -0.64 -8.69
CA VAL A 141 -1.59 0.71 -8.11
C VAL A 141 -2.27 1.69 -9.06
N THR A 142 -3.38 2.28 -8.61
CA THR A 142 -4.22 3.20 -9.40
C THR A 142 -3.95 4.67 -9.11
N SER A 143 -3.42 4.98 -7.91
CA SER A 143 -3.05 6.34 -7.54
C SER A 143 -1.88 6.32 -6.56
N LEU A 144 -0.96 7.27 -6.72
CA LEU A 144 0.12 7.56 -5.78
C LEU A 144 0.32 9.07 -5.79
N LYS A 145 0.09 9.73 -4.65
CA LYS A 145 0.09 11.19 -4.58
C LYS A 145 0.55 11.68 -3.20
N ALA A 146 1.19 12.84 -3.18
CA ALA A 146 1.46 13.57 -1.96
C ALA A 146 1.20 15.06 -2.20
N ALA A 147 0.62 15.73 -1.21
CA ALA A 147 0.47 17.17 -1.22
C ALA A 147 0.50 17.71 0.21
N ASP A 148 1.18 18.84 0.39
CA ASP A 148 1.20 19.55 1.66
C ASP A 148 -0.22 19.96 2.06
N GLY A 149 -0.59 19.69 3.31
CA GLY A 149 -1.94 19.91 3.85
C GLY A 149 -2.96 18.81 3.53
N ALA A 150 -2.66 17.86 2.63
CA ALA A 150 -3.55 16.74 2.29
C ALA A 150 -3.01 15.36 2.72
N GLY A 151 -1.68 15.22 2.83
CA GLY A 151 -1.00 13.98 3.20
C GLY A 151 -0.37 13.24 2.01
N ALA A 152 0.13 12.03 2.28
CA ALA A 152 0.60 11.08 1.27
C ALA A 152 -0.38 9.90 1.16
N GLU A 153 -0.73 9.50 -0.07
CA GLU A 153 -1.70 8.43 -0.33
C GLU A 153 -1.22 7.48 -1.41
N ALA A 154 -1.49 6.19 -1.21
CA ALA A 154 -1.37 5.14 -2.23
C ALA A 154 -2.71 4.39 -2.32
N THR A 155 -3.27 4.29 -3.52
CA THR A 155 -4.48 3.50 -3.79
C THR A 155 -4.18 2.36 -4.75
N SER A 156 -4.60 1.16 -4.38
CA SER A 156 -4.48 -0.06 -5.17
C SER A 156 -5.84 -0.70 -5.38
N ARG A 157 -5.99 -1.41 -6.51
CA ARG A 157 -7.22 -2.11 -6.90
C ARG A 157 -6.92 -3.58 -7.20
N LEU A 158 -7.81 -4.47 -6.76
CA LEU A 158 -7.81 -5.89 -7.09
C LEU A 158 -9.18 -6.31 -7.62
N VAL A 159 -9.21 -7.05 -8.72
CA VAL A 159 -10.45 -7.58 -9.32
C VAL A 159 -10.53 -9.07 -9.01
N HIS A 160 -11.32 -9.42 -7.99
CA HIS A 160 -11.30 -10.76 -7.38
C HIS A 160 -11.50 -11.89 -8.39
N HIS A 161 -12.48 -11.71 -9.28
CA HIS A 161 -12.95 -12.72 -10.23
C HIS A 161 -12.08 -12.88 -11.49
N ARG A 162 -10.97 -12.13 -11.62
CA ARG A 162 -10.02 -12.34 -12.74
C ARG A 162 -9.24 -13.65 -12.61
N GLU A 163 -8.99 -14.10 -11.38
CA GLU A 163 -8.30 -15.35 -11.12
C GLU A 163 -9.31 -16.48 -10.94
N ALA A 164 -9.26 -17.48 -11.82
CA ALA A 164 -10.23 -18.57 -11.86
C ALA A 164 -10.26 -19.36 -10.55
N GLU A 165 -9.09 -19.59 -9.93
CA GLU A 165 -8.98 -20.29 -8.65
C GLU A 165 -9.69 -19.53 -7.53
N ARG A 166 -9.58 -18.20 -7.47
CA ARG A 166 -10.29 -17.40 -6.46
C ARG A 166 -11.78 -17.33 -6.73
N ALA A 167 -12.18 -17.25 -8.00
CA ALA A 167 -13.58 -17.30 -8.39
C ALA A 167 -14.22 -18.65 -8.06
N ALA A 168 -13.47 -19.76 -8.14
CA ALA A 168 -13.94 -21.09 -7.76
C ALA A 168 -14.21 -21.21 -6.25
N GLN A 169 -13.38 -20.58 -5.40
CA GLN A 169 -13.58 -20.57 -3.94
C GLN A 169 -14.69 -19.61 -3.49
N PHE A 170 -14.74 -18.43 -4.09
CA PHE A 170 -15.67 -17.35 -3.73
C PHE A 170 -16.27 -16.71 -4.98
N PRO A 171 -17.38 -17.25 -5.52
CA PRO A 171 -17.92 -16.91 -6.84
C PRO A 171 -18.82 -15.67 -6.83
N PHE A 172 -18.45 -14.66 -6.04
CA PHE A 172 -19.11 -13.36 -6.02
C PHE A 172 -18.21 -12.36 -6.72
N ALA A 173 -18.62 -11.90 -7.90
CA ALA A 173 -17.83 -10.94 -8.66
C ALA A 173 -17.78 -9.60 -7.92
N HIS A 174 -16.59 -9.21 -7.46
CA HIS A 174 -16.36 -7.94 -6.81
C HIS A 174 -14.98 -7.38 -7.13
N THR A 175 -14.80 -6.09 -6.85
CA THR A 175 -13.53 -5.37 -6.93
C THR A 175 -13.26 -4.77 -5.55
N ILE A 176 -12.00 -4.78 -5.14
CA ILE A 176 -11.55 -4.16 -3.90
C ILE A 176 -10.66 -2.99 -4.27
N GLU A 177 -10.91 -1.84 -3.66
CA GLU A 177 -10.02 -0.68 -3.68
C GLU A 177 -9.54 -0.41 -2.26
N MET A 178 -8.24 -0.21 -2.12
CA MET A 178 -7.60 0.00 -0.83
C MET A 178 -6.71 1.23 -0.90
N THR A 179 -6.93 2.18 0.00
CA THR A 179 -6.12 3.39 0.12
C THR A 179 -5.38 3.41 1.46
N TYR A 180 -4.06 3.44 1.41
CA TYR A 180 -3.23 3.84 2.53
C TYR A 180 -3.06 5.36 2.51
N ARG A 181 -3.18 5.98 3.68
CA ARG A 181 -3.09 7.43 3.82
C ARG A 181 -2.33 7.81 5.08
N LEU A 182 -1.32 8.66 4.90
CA LEU A 182 -0.53 9.27 5.97
C LEU A 182 -0.86 10.76 6.01
N LYS A 183 -1.24 11.27 7.19
CA LYS A 183 -1.63 12.67 7.44
C LYS A 183 -1.08 13.12 8.78
#